data_AF-A0AAU0F550-F1
#
_entry.id   AF-A0AAU0F550-F1
#
_cell.length_a   1.000
_cell.length_b   1.000
_cell.length_c   1.000
_cell.angle_alpha   90.00
_cell.angle_beta   90.00
_cell.angle_gamma   90.00
#
_symmetry.space_group_name_H-M   'P 1'
#
loop_
_entity.id
_entity.type
_entity.pdbx_description
1 polymer ?
#
loop_
_entity_poly.entity_id
_entity_poly.type
_entity_poly.pdbx_seq_one_letter_code
_entity_poly.pdbx_strand_id
1 'polypeptide(L)'
;MYLLQPKNYSVASLQKPEKIYLNNTNLLYTLSEEGPNSGTSREVFFYNQLAGLHQIVQSKEADFLVDNQYTFEIGGKNKTTTQIKGVEKSWLVKDDIIQPVGRAIPLWLFGFLY
;
A
#
# COMPACT_ATOMS: atom_id res chain seq x y z
N MET A 1 -9.24 -6.56 10.92
CA MET A 1 -9.68 -5.77 9.75
C MET A 1 -9.16 -4.37 9.98
N TYR A 2 -8.40 -3.81 9.05
CA TYR A 2 -7.81 -2.48 9.16
C TYR A 2 -8.58 -1.49 8.27
N LEU A 3 -8.84 -0.31 8.82
CA LEU A 3 -9.51 0.78 8.11
C LEU A 3 -8.45 1.79 7.68
N LEU A 4 -8.28 1.97 6.37
CA LEU A 4 -7.44 3.04 5.86
C LEU A 4 -8.21 4.36 5.91
N GLN A 5 -7.57 5.37 6.49
CA GLN A 5 -8.23 6.63 6.81
C GLN A 5 -7.61 7.79 6.02
N PRO A 6 -8.41 8.78 5.62
CA PRO A 6 -7.92 9.91 4.86
C PRO A 6 -7.04 10.83 5.73
N LYS A 7 -6.09 11.52 5.10
CA LYS A 7 -5.13 12.43 5.77
C LYS A 7 -5.80 13.55 6.59
N ASN A 8 -7.01 13.98 6.21
CA ASN A 8 -7.77 15.03 6.90
C ASN A 8 -8.86 14.41 7.78
N TYR A 9 -8.45 13.85 8.92
CA TYR A 9 -9.33 13.27 9.94
C TYR A 9 -10.31 14.32 10.50
N SER A 10 -11.61 14.11 10.31
CA SER A 10 -12.69 14.84 10.98
C SER A 10 -13.78 13.87 11.44
N VAL A 11 -14.63 14.26 12.40
CA VAL A 11 -15.68 13.37 12.94
C VAL A 11 -16.64 12.86 11.85
N ALA A 12 -16.79 13.60 10.74
CA ALA A 12 -17.56 13.17 9.57
C ALA A 12 -16.91 12.02 8.78
N SER A 13 -15.58 11.88 8.81
CA SER A 13 -14.85 10.81 8.10
C SER A 13 -14.98 9.42 8.75
N LEU A 14 -15.52 9.33 9.96
CA LEU A 14 -15.89 8.04 10.61
C LEU A 14 -16.99 7.29 9.86
N GLN A 15 -17.81 7.97 9.06
CA GLN A 15 -18.97 7.37 8.41
C GLN A 15 -18.63 6.54 7.17
N LYS A 16 -17.44 6.71 6.57
CA LYS A 16 -17.07 5.96 5.36
C LYS A 16 -15.55 5.84 5.19
N PRO A 17 -14.95 4.68 5.49
CA PRO A 17 -13.55 4.44 5.12
C PRO A 17 -13.40 4.42 3.60
N GLU A 18 -12.29 4.91 3.08
CA GLU A 18 -12.03 4.89 1.63
C GLU A 18 -11.66 3.49 1.12
N LYS A 19 -10.86 2.76 1.90
CA LYS A 19 -10.54 1.35 1.64
C LYS A 19 -10.55 0.54 2.94
N ILE A 20 -11.01 -0.71 2.83
CA ILE A 20 -10.99 -1.70 3.91
C ILE A 20 -9.96 -2.76 3.54
N TYR A 21 -8.94 -2.94 4.38
CA TYR A 21 -7.93 -3.98 4.19
C TYR A 21 -8.12 -5.10 5.21
N LEU A 22 -8.01 -6.33 4.73
CA LEU A 22 -8.11 -7.53 5.56
C LEU A 22 -6.74 -7.81 6.20
N ASN A 23 -6.72 -8.03 7.52
CA ASN A 23 -5.47 -8.36 8.25
C ASN A 23 -4.86 -9.69 7.83
N ASN A 24 -5.62 -10.53 7.14
CA ASN A 24 -5.19 -11.85 6.77
C ASN A 24 -5.42 -12.05 5.28
N THR A 25 -4.33 -12.12 4.52
CA THR A 25 -4.35 -12.29 3.07
C THR A 25 -5.06 -13.59 2.66
N ASN A 26 -5.11 -14.61 3.52
CA ASN A 26 -5.86 -15.84 3.23
C ASN A 26 -7.37 -15.62 3.20
N LEU A 27 -7.89 -14.62 3.94
CA LEU A 27 -9.30 -14.25 3.86
C LEU A 27 -9.66 -13.67 2.50
N LEU A 28 -8.70 -13.04 1.80
CA LEU A 28 -8.90 -12.57 0.44
C LEU A 28 -9.19 -13.74 -0.51
N TYR A 29 -8.47 -14.86 -0.35
CA TYR A 29 -8.72 -16.07 -1.13
C TYR A 29 -10.05 -16.77 -0.79
N THR A 30 -10.48 -16.72 0.48
CA THR A 30 -11.78 -17.29 0.89
C THR A 30 -12.97 -16.47 0.38
N LEU A 31 -12.83 -15.14 0.30
CA LEU A 31 -13.92 -14.23 -0.05
C LEU A 31 -13.99 -13.91 -1.55
N SER A 32 -12.96 -14.26 -2.33
CA SER A 32 -12.95 -14.08 -3.78
C SER A 32 -13.39 -15.36 -4.49
N GLU A 33 -14.50 -15.33 -5.23
CA GLU A 33 -14.94 -16.47 -6.03
C GLU A 33 -13.94 -16.82 -7.16
N GLU A 34 -13.24 -15.83 -7.70
CA GLU A 34 -12.27 -15.98 -8.81
C GLU A 34 -10.79 -15.87 -8.38
N GLY A 35 -10.51 -15.82 -7.07
CA GLY A 35 -9.19 -15.50 -6.54
C GLY A 35 -8.95 -13.99 -6.39
N PRO A 36 -8.00 -13.57 -5.53
CA PRO A 36 -7.80 -12.17 -5.23
C PRO A 36 -7.09 -11.44 -6.37
N ASN A 37 -7.51 -10.21 -6.65
CA ASN A 37 -6.83 -9.35 -7.61
C ASN A 37 -5.37 -9.13 -7.17
N SER A 38 -4.41 -9.31 -8.09
CA SER A 38 -2.99 -9.19 -7.79
C SER A 38 -2.59 -7.78 -7.33
N GLY A 39 -3.24 -6.73 -7.82
CA GLY A 39 -3.13 -5.36 -7.29
C GLY A 39 -3.48 -5.30 -5.80
N THR A 40 -4.68 -5.74 -5.47
CA THR A 40 -5.17 -5.77 -4.09
C THR A 40 -4.27 -6.62 -3.19
N SER A 41 -3.80 -7.77 -3.66
CA SER A 41 -2.92 -8.64 -2.88
C SER A 41 -1.60 -7.95 -2.51
N ARG A 42 -1.02 -7.17 -3.43
CA ARG A 42 0.21 -6.40 -3.19
C ARG A 42 0.00 -5.26 -2.22
N GLU A 43 -1.09 -4.50 -2.38
CA GLU A 43 -1.46 -3.41 -1.46
C GLU A 43 -1.68 -3.95 -0.05
N VAL A 44 -2.43 -5.05 0.08
CA VAL A 44 -2.71 -5.72 1.36
C VAL A 44 -1.43 -6.26 1.98
N PHE A 45 -0.56 -6.90 1.21
CA PHE A 45 0.74 -7.38 1.70
C PHE A 45 1.56 -6.21 2.26
N PHE A 46 1.77 -5.15 1.48
CA PHE A 46 2.51 -3.97 1.91
C PHE A 46 1.92 -3.38 3.19
N TYR A 47 0.61 -3.16 3.22
CA TYR A 47 -0.07 -2.61 4.38
C TYR A 47 0.15 -3.49 5.62
N ASN A 48 -0.04 -4.81 5.50
CA ASN A 48 0.12 -5.73 6.63
C ASN A 48 1.55 -5.77 7.18
N GLN A 49 2.58 -5.63 6.34
CA GLN A 49 3.97 -5.61 6.83
C GLN A 49 4.31 -4.34 7.61
N LEU A 50 3.67 -3.20 7.31
CA LEU A 50 3.98 -1.93 7.97
C LEU A 50 3.00 -1.57 9.10
N ALA A 51 1.76 -2.07 9.09
CA ALA A 51 0.68 -1.57 9.95
C ALA A 51 0.94 -1.75 11.46
N GLY A 52 1.79 -2.71 11.85
CA GLY A 52 2.21 -2.90 13.24
C GLY A 52 3.37 -2.01 13.70
N LEU A 53 4.10 -1.41 12.76
CA LEU A 53 5.34 -0.68 13.02
C LEU A 53 5.20 0.83 12.75
N HIS A 54 4.34 1.20 11.81
CA HIS A 54 4.23 2.56 11.28
C HIS A 54 2.79 3.01 11.15
N GLN A 55 2.58 4.33 11.21
CA GLN A 55 1.27 4.90 10.91
C GLN A 55 1.08 4.96 9.40
N ILE A 56 0.09 4.25 8.89
CA ILE A 56 -0.26 4.25 7.46
C ILE A 56 -1.59 4.94 7.26
N VAL A 57 -1.58 5.99 6.45
CA VAL A 57 -2.79 6.70 6.01
C VAL A 57 -2.84 6.72 4.49
N GLN A 58 -3.99 7.13 3.97
CA GLN A 58 -4.13 7.28 2.52
C GLN A 58 -3.39 8.52 2.00
N SER A 59 -2.75 8.37 0.85
CA SER A 59 -2.20 9.50 0.10
C SER A 59 -3.23 10.03 -0.91
N LYS A 60 -3.14 11.33 -1.24
CA LYS A 60 -3.93 11.94 -2.32
C LYS A 60 -3.36 11.64 -3.71
N GLU A 61 -2.09 11.26 -3.76
CA GLU A 61 -1.28 11.18 -4.99
C GLU A 61 -0.78 9.76 -5.29
N ALA A 62 -0.93 8.84 -4.33
CA ALA A 62 -0.48 7.45 -4.40
C ALA A 62 -1.32 6.54 -3.49
N ASP A 63 -0.97 5.26 -3.39
CA ASP A 63 -1.67 4.30 -2.53
C ASP A 63 -1.55 4.61 -1.03
N PHE A 64 -0.33 4.87 -0.53
CA PHE A 64 -0.08 5.03 0.91
C PHE A 64 0.82 6.22 1.25
N LEU A 65 0.54 6.83 2.39
CA LEU A 65 1.40 7.78 3.08
C LEU A 65 1.76 7.20 4.45
N VAL A 66 3.05 6.97 4.67
CA VAL A 66 3.59 6.35 5.88
C VAL A 66 4.26 7.43 6.74
N ASP A 67 3.94 7.43 8.04
CA ASP A 67 4.43 8.36 9.07
C ASP A 67 4.31 9.83 8.67
N ASN A 68 3.30 10.15 7.83
CA ASN A 68 3.07 11.48 7.24
C ASN A 68 4.30 12.06 6.50
N GLN A 69 5.24 11.21 6.07
CA GLN A 69 6.53 11.62 5.50
C GLN A 69 6.89 10.93 4.20
N TYR A 70 6.51 9.66 4.04
CA TYR A 70 6.96 8.83 2.93
C TYR A 70 5.77 8.34 2.10
N THR A 71 5.77 8.64 0.81
CA THR A 71 4.68 8.26 -0.11
C THR A 71 5.06 7.02 -0.88
N PHE A 72 4.20 6.00 -0.86
CA PHE A 72 4.42 4.74 -1.55
C PHE A 72 3.30 4.45 -2.55
N GLU A 73 3.70 4.17 -3.78
CA GLU A 73 2.83 3.64 -4.84
C GLU A 73 3.14 2.17 -5.06
N ILE A 74 2.14 1.30 -5.08
CA ILE A 74 2.31 -0.14 -5.17
C ILE A 74 1.90 -0.60 -6.58
N GLY A 75 2.69 -1.49 -7.16
CA GLY A 75 2.36 -2.02 -8.48
C GLY A 75 3.19 -3.20 -8.92
N GLY A 76 2.97 -3.62 -10.16
CA GLY A 76 3.69 -4.74 -10.76
C GLY A 76 4.90 -4.31 -11.58
N LYS A 77 5.52 -5.29 -12.22
CA LYS A 77 6.68 -5.12 -13.10
C LYS A 77 6.56 -3.96 -14.11
N ASN A 78 5.36 -3.71 -14.64
CA ASN A 78 5.13 -2.68 -15.67
C ASN A 78 4.76 -1.31 -15.11
N LYS A 79 4.56 -1.17 -13.79
CA LYS A 79 4.22 0.11 -13.16
C LYS A 79 5.43 1.06 -13.26
N THR A 80 5.15 2.33 -13.56
CA THR A 80 6.13 3.41 -13.71
C THR A 80 5.93 4.46 -12.62
N THR A 81 6.92 5.35 -12.45
CA THR A 81 6.90 6.43 -11.45
C THR A 81 6.04 7.63 -11.87
N THR A 82 5.12 7.47 -12.83
CA THR A 82 4.37 8.59 -13.43
C THR A 82 3.43 9.25 -12.42
N GLN A 83 2.77 8.48 -11.55
CA GLN A 83 1.84 9.00 -10.54
C GLN A 83 2.56 9.79 -9.44
N ILE A 84 3.74 9.33 -9.02
CA ILE A 84 4.54 9.97 -7.96
C ILE A 84 5.54 10.99 -8.51
N LYS A 85 5.37 11.44 -9.76
CA LYS A 85 6.29 12.39 -10.39
C LYS A 85 6.15 13.76 -9.72
N GLY A 86 7.27 14.26 -9.18
CA GLY A 86 7.29 15.55 -8.47
C GLY A 86 6.90 15.46 -6.99
N VAL A 87 6.50 14.29 -6.51
CA VAL A 87 6.25 14.05 -5.08
C VAL A 87 7.58 13.81 -4.39
N GLU A 88 7.94 14.68 -3.44
CA GLU A 88 9.13 14.48 -2.61
C GLU A 88 8.98 13.25 -1.72
N LYS A 89 10.10 12.60 -1.39
CA LYS A 89 10.11 11.40 -0.53
C LYS A 89 9.06 10.37 -0.97
N SER A 90 9.09 10.03 -2.26
CA SER A 90 8.18 9.05 -2.86
C SER A 90 8.93 7.88 -3.48
N TRP A 91 8.36 6.68 -3.34
CA TRP A 91 8.90 5.44 -3.89
C TRP A 91 7.83 4.61 -4.56
N LEU A 92 8.26 3.88 -5.59
CA LEU A 92 7.44 2.90 -6.29
C LEU A 92 7.80 1.52 -5.76
N VAL A 93 6.87 0.86 -5.08
CA VAL A 93 7.03 -0.52 -4.61
C VAL A 93 6.58 -1.45 -5.73
N LYS A 94 7.50 -2.26 -6.25
CA LYS A 94 7.23 -3.15 -7.40
C LYS A 94 7.31 -4.61 -7.02
N ASP A 95 6.31 -5.33 -7.45
CA ASP A 95 6.33 -6.78 -7.54
C ASP A 95 7.14 -7.24 -8.78
N ASP A 96 7.66 -8.47 -8.73
CA ASP A 96 8.47 -9.11 -9.79
C ASP A 96 9.76 -8.37 -10.20
N ILE A 97 10.43 -7.72 -9.24
CA ILE A 97 11.79 -7.18 -9.43
C ILE A 97 12.75 -7.74 -8.37
N ILE A 98 13.99 -8.01 -8.78
CA ILE A 98 15.03 -8.55 -7.87
C ILE A 98 15.90 -7.43 -7.32
N GLN A 99 16.24 -6.45 -8.15
CA GLN A 99 17.13 -5.35 -7.77
C GLN A 99 16.36 -4.03 -7.77
N PRO A 100 16.61 -3.14 -6.78
CA PRO A 100 16.07 -1.79 -6.80
C PRO A 100 16.64 -1.01 -7.99
N VAL A 101 15.81 -0.19 -8.63
CA VAL A 101 16.23 0.66 -9.75
C VAL A 101 15.66 2.05 -9.53
N GLY A 102 16.54 3.04 -9.34
CA GLY A 102 16.14 4.42 -9.05
C GLY A 102 15.31 4.51 -7.77
N ARG A 103 14.06 4.97 -7.88
CA ARG A 103 13.09 5.06 -6.76
C ARG A 103 12.19 3.82 -6.62
N ALA A 104 12.51 2.73 -7.32
CA ALA A 104 11.75 1.50 -7.25
C ALA A 104 12.33 0.53 -6.19
N ILE A 105 11.49 0.08 -5.27
CA ILE A 105 11.84 -0.88 -4.20
C ILE A 105 11.11 -2.20 -4.46
N PRO A 106 11.80 -3.35 -4.42
CA PRO A 106 11.13 -4.65 -4.49
C PRO A 106 10.14 -4.87 -3.35
N LEU A 107 8.91 -5.32 -3.67
CA LEU A 107 7.85 -5.55 -2.69
C LEU A 107 8.25 -6.58 -1.62
N TRP A 108 8.97 -7.63 -2.02
CA TRP A 108 9.37 -8.71 -1.12
C TRP A 108 10.32 -8.26 0.01
N LEU A 109 11.02 -7.13 -0.12
CA LEU A 109 11.89 -6.60 0.95
C LEU A 109 11.10 -6.23 2.20
N PHE A 110 9.84 -5.82 2.03
CA PHE A 110 8.98 -5.47 3.16
C PHE A 110 8.59 -6.70 4.00
N GLY A 111 8.75 -7.92 3.48
CA GLY A 111 8.52 -9.16 4.23
C GLY A 111 9.56 -9.47 5.31
N PHE A 112 10.62 -8.66 5.44
CA PHE A 112 11.63 -8.77 6.51
C PHE A 112 11.40 -7.79 7.67
N LEU A 113 10.34 -6.98 7.60
CA LEU A 113 9.97 -6.04 8.64
C LEU A 113 9.06 -6.77 9.65
N TYR A 114 9.67 -7.56 10.53
CA TYR A 114 9.00 -8.25 11.65
C TYR A 114 9.07 -7.45 12.94
#